data_AF-A0AAJ1Q7X0-F1
#
_entry.id   AF-A0AAJ1Q7X0-F1
#
_cell.length_a   1.000
_cell.length_b   1.000
_cell.length_c   1.000
_cell.angle_alpha   90.00
_cell.angle_beta   90.00
_cell.angle_gamma   90.00
#
_symmetry.space_group_name_H-M   'P 1'
#
loop_
_entity.id
_entity.type
_entity.pdbx_description
1 polymer ?
#
loop_
_entity_poly.entity_id
_entity_poly.type
_entity_poly.pdbx_seq_one_letter_code
_entity_poly.pdbx_strand_id
1 'polypeptide(L)'
;MEDYNKRLLISIERSLNHKTPEKDYKNYLIEHFYRAECVNYTGYIKETGQLYTEVIADTLIRDWISEWKGIHPKRTGAKNHFDTGHTPFEDKDIEQLQLTTSKEKVLAKLLFYQGNIDGLGYIFDYETPLNMTQGDSCGEIDLTSYNDKDNLISVVELKYTPTGSNETLLRCILESYTYYRLFEWKQIYNSGTHIGLNELKHKYPDLAQKHDEYKLQAELVILFDEASCTEADGGEDSNLMLRINSKKDAEADDGKNSMLCIDSNCVDKARYPSKTAVSQQYKECEELLKTDKRNSLRTLCEAILEQEPELKQIRFVVLRADTVSKAPYQNKMVNWSPTLDRSYRAETLLAISSKG
;
A
#
# COMPACT_ATOMS: atom_id res chain seq x y z
N MET A 1 31.25 -7.47 7.94
CA MET A 1 30.38 -7.26 6.76
C MET A 1 29.94 -8.59 6.17
N GLU A 2 30.86 -9.48 5.81
CA GLU A 2 30.57 -10.85 5.33
C GLU A 2 29.70 -11.69 6.31
N ASP A 3 29.92 -11.54 7.62
CA ASP A 3 29.13 -12.18 8.67
C ASP A 3 27.69 -11.61 8.77
N TYR A 4 27.48 -10.34 8.47
CA TYR A 4 26.15 -9.73 8.50
C TYR A 4 25.31 -10.16 7.29
N ASN A 5 25.92 -10.23 6.09
CA ASN A 5 25.25 -10.73 4.89
C ASN A 5 24.80 -12.18 5.06
N LYS A 6 25.66 -13.03 5.64
CA LYS A 6 25.30 -14.42 5.99
C LYS A 6 24.17 -14.45 7.02
N ARG A 7 24.21 -13.61 8.05
CA ARG A 7 23.13 -13.54 9.06
C ARG A 7 21.82 -13.01 8.50
N LEU A 8 21.85 -12.05 7.57
CA LEU A 8 20.67 -11.53 6.89
C LEU A 8 20.04 -12.64 6.03
N LEU A 9 20.83 -13.27 5.16
CA LEU A 9 20.42 -14.47 4.41
C LEU A 9 19.83 -15.55 5.31
N ILE A 10 20.55 -15.95 6.36
CA ILE A 10 20.07 -16.97 7.31
C ILE A 10 18.78 -16.52 8.00
N SER A 11 18.62 -15.23 8.32
CA SER A 11 17.39 -14.70 8.90
C SER A 11 16.22 -14.78 7.90
N ILE A 12 16.45 -14.43 6.64
CA ILE A 12 15.44 -14.54 5.57
C ILE A 12 15.06 -16.00 5.36
N GLU A 13 16.06 -16.88 5.22
CA GLU A 13 15.87 -18.32 5.02
C GLU A 13 15.09 -18.96 6.17
N ARG A 14 15.32 -18.51 7.42
CA ARG A 14 14.54 -18.95 8.59
C ARG A 14 13.11 -18.41 8.57
N SER A 15 12.89 -17.21 8.06
CA SER A 15 11.55 -16.60 7.98
C SER A 15 10.71 -17.14 6.82
N LEU A 16 11.33 -17.70 5.77
CA LEU A 16 10.63 -18.22 4.59
C LEU A 16 10.48 -19.76 4.65
N ASN A 17 9.24 -20.23 4.56
CA ASN A 17 8.89 -21.65 4.68
C ASN A 17 9.45 -22.46 3.47
N HIS A 18 10.28 -23.48 3.70
CA HIS A 18 11.08 -24.20 2.68
C HIS A 18 10.31 -25.09 1.67
N LYS A 19 9.13 -24.69 1.17
CA LYS A 19 8.37 -25.48 0.18
C LYS A 19 8.73 -25.19 -1.28
N THR A 20 9.73 -24.35 -1.53
CA THR A 20 10.09 -23.87 -2.88
C THR A 20 11.06 -24.83 -3.59
N PRO A 21 10.88 -25.13 -4.90
CA PRO A 21 11.83 -25.90 -5.68
C PRO A 21 13.23 -25.24 -5.75
N GLU A 22 14.30 -26.02 -5.61
CA GLU A 22 15.70 -25.55 -5.54
C GLU A 22 16.15 -24.63 -6.70
N LYS A 23 15.55 -24.78 -7.89
CA LYS A 23 15.99 -24.10 -9.11
C LYS A 23 15.63 -22.61 -9.19
N ASP A 24 14.60 -22.17 -8.45
CA ASP A 24 14.12 -20.77 -8.41
C ASP A 24 14.23 -20.14 -7.01
N TYR A 25 15.00 -20.76 -6.11
CA TYR A 25 15.08 -20.38 -4.71
C TYR A 25 15.54 -18.92 -4.53
N LYS A 26 16.53 -18.46 -5.30
CA LYS A 26 17.00 -17.08 -5.24
C LYS A 26 15.90 -16.08 -5.61
N ASN A 27 15.19 -16.30 -6.70
CA ASN A 27 14.08 -15.42 -7.12
C ASN A 27 12.97 -15.41 -6.06
N TYR A 28 12.62 -16.58 -5.53
CA TYR A 28 11.65 -16.68 -4.43
C TYR A 28 12.08 -15.90 -3.18
N LEU A 29 13.36 -15.96 -2.79
CA LEU A 29 13.90 -15.20 -1.66
C LEU A 29 13.72 -13.69 -1.87
N ILE A 30 14.08 -13.19 -3.06
CA ILE A 30 13.99 -11.77 -3.40
C ILE A 30 12.52 -11.32 -3.49
N GLU A 31 11.65 -12.09 -4.15
CA GLU A 31 10.21 -11.84 -4.26
C GLU A 31 9.47 -11.81 -2.90
N HIS A 32 10.04 -12.41 -1.86
CA HIS A 32 9.46 -12.43 -0.52
C HIS A 32 10.30 -11.72 0.53
N PHE A 33 11.37 -11.04 0.12
CA PHE A 33 12.31 -10.42 1.06
C PHE A 33 11.65 -9.36 1.95
N TYR A 34 10.68 -8.63 1.41
CA TYR A 34 9.90 -7.63 2.16
C TYR A 34 9.13 -8.21 3.36
N ARG A 35 8.98 -9.54 3.43
CA ARG A 35 8.34 -10.25 4.55
C ARG A 35 9.30 -10.71 5.62
N ALA A 36 10.60 -10.61 5.37
CA ALA A 36 11.60 -10.98 6.36
C ALA A 36 11.44 -10.09 7.59
N GLU A 37 11.48 -10.69 8.79
CA GLU A 37 11.28 -9.92 10.04
C GLU A 37 12.28 -8.78 10.17
N CYS A 38 13.50 -8.98 9.67
CA CYS A 38 14.59 -8.02 9.76
C CYS A 38 14.28 -6.68 9.10
N VAL A 39 13.57 -6.65 7.97
CA VAL A 39 13.22 -5.38 7.29
C VAL A 39 12.21 -4.56 8.09
N ASN A 40 11.53 -5.19 9.06
CA ASN A 40 10.57 -4.55 9.95
C ASN A 40 11.13 -4.20 11.34
N TYR A 41 12.43 -4.35 11.57
CA TYR A 41 13.06 -3.96 12.83
C TYR A 41 13.08 -2.43 12.98
N THR A 42 12.62 -1.95 14.14
CA THR A 42 12.58 -0.53 14.49
C THR A 42 13.65 -0.18 15.53
N GLY A 43 14.02 1.09 15.61
CA GLY A 43 14.97 1.60 16.60
C GLY A 43 16.43 1.29 16.24
N TYR A 44 17.25 1.14 17.29
CA TYR A 44 18.72 1.16 17.19
C TYR A 44 19.33 -0.18 17.58
N ILE A 45 20.41 -0.54 16.88
CA ILE A 45 21.31 -1.63 17.24
C ILE A 45 22.07 -1.20 18.50
N LYS A 46 21.96 -1.97 19.59
CA LYS A 46 22.49 -1.58 20.91
C LYS A 46 24.00 -1.36 20.91
N GLU A 47 24.73 -2.15 20.14
CA GLU A 47 26.20 -2.16 20.13
C GLU A 47 26.78 -0.99 19.32
N THR A 48 26.14 -0.60 18.22
CA THR A 48 26.66 0.42 17.31
C THR A 48 25.94 1.76 17.42
N GLY A 49 24.74 1.79 18.00
CA GLY A 49 23.87 2.97 18.02
C GLY A 49 23.32 3.34 16.64
N GLN A 50 23.47 2.48 15.62
CA GLN A 50 22.94 2.71 14.28
C GLN A 50 21.49 2.23 14.18
N LEU A 51 20.69 2.88 13.33
CA LEU A 51 19.33 2.42 13.03
C LEU A 51 19.38 1.09 12.28
N TYR A 52 18.50 0.15 12.64
CA TYR A 52 18.38 -1.13 11.92
C TYR A 52 18.10 -0.92 10.43
N THR A 53 17.17 -0.02 10.12
CA THR A 53 16.75 0.29 8.75
C THR A 53 17.90 0.82 7.90
N GLU A 54 18.79 1.65 8.47
CA GLU A 54 19.95 2.20 7.75
C GLU A 54 21.00 1.13 7.43
N VAL A 55 21.33 0.28 8.41
CA VAL A 55 22.31 -0.81 8.22
C VAL A 55 21.81 -1.82 7.18
N ILE A 56 20.51 -2.10 7.17
CA ILE A 56 19.90 -2.99 6.18
C ILE A 56 19.87 -2.31 4.82
N ALA A 57 19.46 -1.04 4.71
CA ALA A 57 19.46 -0.29 3.46
C ALA A 57 20.86 -0.22 2.82
N ASP A 58 21.90 0.10 3.60
CA ASP A 58 23.30 0.08 3.14
C ASP A 58 23.73 -1.29 2.60
N THR A 59 23.30 -2.35 3.28
CA THR A 59 23.60 -3.72 2.86
C THR A 59 22.88 -4.07 1.56
N LEU A 60 21.63 -3.65 1.39
CA LEU A 60 20.87 -3.86 0.17
C LEU A 60 21.49 -3.10 -1.01
N ILE A 61 21.84 -1.84 -0.83
CA ILE A 61 22.49 -1.01 -1.87
C ILE A 61 23.78 -1.67 -2.35
N ARG A 62 24.62 -2.12 -1.41
CA ARG A 62 25.94 -2.68 -1.72
C ARG A 62 25.86 -4.03 -2.43
N ASP A 63 24.96 -4.92 -1.99
CA ASP A 63 25.07 -6.34 -2.30
C ASP A 63 23.83 -6.96 -3.00
N TRP A 64 22.64 -6.36 -2.90
CA TRP A 64 21.39 -7.10 -3.21
C TRP A 64 20.39 -6.37 -4.10
N ILE A 65 20.37 -5.03 -4.14
CA ILE A 65 19.25 -4.32 -4.77
C ILE A 65 19.14 -4.62 -6.27
N SER A 66 20.27 -4.90 -6.93
CA SER A 66 20.30 -5.32 -8.34
C SER A 66 19.59 -6.64 -8.63
N GLU A 67 19.38 -7.48 -7.60
CA GLU A 67 18.71 -8.77 -7.76
C GLU A 67 17.20 -8.61 -8.04
N TRP A 68 16.59 -7.47 -7.69
CA TRP A 68 15.21 -7.16 -8.09
C TRP A 68 15.06 -7.13 -9.61
N LYS A 69 16.14 -6.90 -10.37
CA LYS A 69 16.13 -6.98 -11.84
C LYS A 69 15.78 -8.36 -12.38
N GLY A 70 15.95 -9.41 -11.58
CA GLY A 70 15.55 -10.78 -11.90
C GLY A 70 14.09 -11.10 -11.61
N ILE A 71 13.34 -10.21 -10.94
CA ILE A 71 11.91 -10.40 -10.72
C ILE A 71 11.18 -10.09 -12.03
N HIS A 72 10.31 -11.03 -12.42
CA HIS A 72 9.52 -10.96 -13.63
C HIS A 72 8.02 -11.08 -13.31
N PRO A 73 7.13 -10.48 -14.12
CA PRO A 73 5.70 -10.61 -13.92
C PRO A 73 5.25 -12.07 -13.93
N LYS A 74 4.39 -12.44 -12.98
CA LYS A 74 3.89 -13.82 -12.87
C LYS A 74 2.61 -14.04 -13.65
N ARG A 75 1.67 -13.09 -13.59
CA ARG A 75 0.38 -13.16 -14.27
C ARG A 75 0.53 -12.65 -15.71
N THR A 76 1.14 -13.47 -16.56
CA THR A 76 1.30 -13.18 -18.00
C THR A 76 0.31 -14.01 -18.84
N GLY A 77 -0.06 -13.49 -20.02
CA GLY A 77 -0.94 -14.20 -20.96
C GLY A 77 -2.39 -14.33 -20.49
N ALA A 78 -2.85 -15.56 -20.24
CA ALA A 78 -4.28 -15.86 -20.00
C ALA A 78 -4.79 -15.49 -18.61
N LYS A 79 -3.91 -15.18 -17.65
CA LYS A 79 -4.28 -14.71 -16.31
C LYS A 79 -4.03 -13.21 -16.23
N ASN A 80 -5.11 -12.44 -16.16
CA ASN A 80 -5.04 -10.98 -16.08
C ASN A 80 -4.99 -10.52 -14.62
N HIS A 81 -4.22 -9.49 -14.30
CA HIS A 81 -4.28 -8.75 -13.04
C HIS A 81 -5.68 -8.17 -12.80
N PHE A 82 -6.36 -7.77 -13.88
CA PHE A 82 -7.62 -7.04 -13.85
C PHE A 82 -8.87 -7.91 -14.07
N ASP A 83 -8.75 -9.24 -13.99
CA ASP A 83 -9.89 -10.16 -13.94
C ASP A 83 -10.49 -10.21 -12.53
N THR A 84 -10.65 -9.04 -11.89
CA THR A 84 -11.11 -8.89 -10.50
C THR A 84 -12.62 -8.80 -10.40
N GLY A 85 -13.29 -8.36 -11.47
CA GLY A 85 -14.71 -8.01 -11.44
C GLY A 85 -15.00 -6.74 -10.65
N HIS A 86 -13.97 -5.97 -10.27
CA HIS A 86 -14.15 -4.71 -9.56
C HIS A 86 -14.84 -3.69 -10.46
N THR A 87 -15.83 -2.99 -9.90
CA THR A 87 -16.64 -2.00 -10.60
C THR A 87 -16.89 -0.81 -9.70
N PRO A 88 -16.73 0.42 -10.19
CA PRO A 88 -17.06 1.62 -9.43
C PRO A 88 -18.58 1.87 -9.37
N PHE A 89 -19.40 0.96 -9.91
CA PHE A 89 -20.85 1.10 -10.12
C PHE A 89 -21.63 -0.20 -9.80
N GLU A 90 -21.78 -0.64 -8.54
CA GLU A 90 -22.76 -1.70 -8.22
C GLU A 90 -23.40 -1.59 -6.81
N ASP A 91 -24.67 -1.97 -6.71
CA ASP A 91 -25.50 -2.00 -5.48
C ASP A 91 -25.09 -3.06 -4.42
N LYS A 92 -23.95 -3.75 -4.55
CA LYS A 92 -23.51 -4.84 -3.64
C LYS A 92 -22.57 -4.40 -2.52
N ASP A 93 -22.46 -3.10 -2.31
CA ASP A 93 -21.25 -2.46 -1.80
C ASP A 93 -21.02 -2.57 -0.28
N ILE A 94 -22.05 -2.77 0.54
CA ILE A 94 -21.83 -2.89 2.00
C ILE A 94 -21.36 -4.29 2.39
N GLU A 95 -22.00 -5.36 1.89
CA GLU A 95 -21.62 -6.73 2.27
C GLU A 95 -20.13 -7.01 1.97
N GLN A 96 -19.60 -6.49 0.86
CA GLN A 96 -18.18 -6.64 0.51
C GLN A 96 -17.20 -5.94 1.47
N LEU A 97 -17.58 -4.81 2.08
CA LEU A 97 -16.80 -4.17 3.13
C LEU A 97 -16.87 -4.96 4.45
N GLN A 98 -17.94 -5.71 4.66
CA GLN A 98 -18.16 -6.52 5.87
C GLN A 98 -17.37 -7.84 5.84
N LEU A 99 -17.12 -8.41 4.66
CA LEU A 99 -16.45 -9.71 4.52
C LEU A 99 -14.99 -9.74 5.00
N THR A 100 -14.34 -8.58 5.17
CA THR A 100 -12.94 -8.50 5.61
C THR A 100 -12.82 -7.88 7.01
N THR A 101 -11.89 -8.43 7.80
CA THR A 101 -11.52 -7.86 9.09
C THR A 101 -10.32 -6.91 8.99
N SER A 102 -9.63 -6.89 7.84
CA SER A 102 -8.53 -5.96 7.57
C SER A 102 -9.09 -4.56 7.33
N LYS A 103 -8.78 -3.64 8.25
CA LYS A 103 -9.19 -2.22 8.13
C LYS A 103 -8.48 -1.52 6.98
N GLU A 104 -7.29 -1.94 6.63
CA GLU A 104 -6.55 -1.48 5.46
C GLU A 104 -7.29 -1.80 4.17
N LYS A 105 -7.76 -3.05 4.03
CA LYS A 105 -8.59 -3.49 2.88
C LYS A 105 -9.91 -2.73 2.79
N VAL A 106 -10.57 -2.50 3.93
CA VAL A 106 -11.78 -1.64 3.97
C VAL A 106 -11.47 -0.23 3.47
N LEU A 107 -10.37 0.37 3.94
CA LEU A 107 -9.97 1.71 3.52
C LEU A 107 -9.61 1.77 2.04
N ALA A 108 -8.90 0.78 1.50
CA ALA A 108 -8.59 0.68 0.08
C ALA A 108 -9.87 0.70 -0.78
N LYS A 109 -10.89 -0.09 -0.40
CA LYS A 109 -12.18 -0.08 -1.07
C LYS A 109 -12.88 1.28 -0.99
N LEU A 110 -12.88 1.93 0.17
CA LEU A 110 -13.46 3.28 0.33
C LEU A 110 -12.78 4.31 -0.60
N LEU A 111 -11.46 4.21 -0.77
CA LEU A 111 -10.71 5.06 -1.70
C LEU A 111 -11.08 4.78 -3.16
N PHE A 112 -11.18 3.50 -3.53
CA PHE A 112 -11.66 3.10 -4.86
C PHE A 112 -13.07 3.62 -5.17
N TYR A 113 -14.01 3.51 -4.23
CA TYR A 113 -15.39 3.98 -4.44
C TYR A 113 -15.50 5.50 -4.52
N GLN A 114 -14.63 6.25 -3.84
CA GLN A 114 -14.53 7.70 -4.03
C GLN A 114 -14.05 8.02 -5.47
N GLY A 115 -13.26 7.14 -6.06
CA GLY A 115 -12.76 7.23 -7.43
C GLY A 115 -11.58 8.17 -7.54
N ASN A 116 -11.81 9.48 -7.46
CA ASN A 116 -10.72 10.47 -7.49
C ASN A 116 -10.35 10.91 -6.08
N ILE A 117 -9.09 10.73 -5.70
CA ILE A 117 -8.54 11.18 -4.43
C ILE A 117 -7.65 12.38 -4.72
N ASP A 118 -7.97 13.55 -4.14
CA ASP A 118 -7.13 14.73 -4.32
C ASP A 118 -5.69 14.43 -3.86
N GLY A 119 -4.70 14.84 -4.65
CA GLY A 119 -3.29 14.54 -4.42
C GLY A 119 -2.81 13.11 -4.73
N LEU A 120 -3.70 12.14 -5.02
CA LEU A 120 -3.31 10.77 -5.43
C LEU A 120 -3.81 10.40 -6.85
N GLY A 121 -4.94 10.98 -7.28
CA GLY A 121 -5.50 10.81 -8.61
C GLY A 121 -6.64 9.81 -8.68
N TYR A 122 -6.89 9.25 -9.87
CA TYR A 122 -8.00 8.33 -10.10
C TYR A 122 -7.60 6.89 -9.75
N ILE A 123 -8.23 6.31 -8.73
CA ILE A 123 -8.09 4.90 -8.38
C ILE A 123 -8.89 4.07 -9.38
N PHE A 124 -8.21 3.18 -10.12
CA PHE A 124 -8.87 2.35 -11.12
C PHE A 124 -9.01 0.89 -10.69
N ASP A 125 -8.24 0.41 -9.72
CA ASP A 125 -8.40 -0.93 -9.12
C ASP A 125 -7.84 -0.97 -7.68
N TYR A 126 -8.25 -1.97 -6.91
CA TYR A 126 -7.78 -2.24 -5.55
C TYR A 126 -7.52 -3.74 -5.37
N GLU A 127 -6.69 -4.12 -4.40
CA GLU A 127 -6.29 -5.52 -4.15
C GLU A 127 -5.92 -6.27 -5.45
N THR A 128 -5.21 -5.59 -6.36
CA THR A 128 -4.90 -6.10 -7.69
C THR A 128 -3.96 -7.31 -7.56
N PRO A 129 -4.39 -8.53 -7.94
CA PRO A 129 -3.66 -9.75 -7.62
C PRO A 129 -2.34 -9.87 -8.36
N LEU A 130 -1.27 -10.28 -7.67
CA LEU A 130 0.03 -10.62 -8.27
C LEU A 130 0.29 -12.13 -8.30
N ASN A 131 -0.40 -12.88 -7.45
CA ASN A 131 -0.27 -14.33 -7.33
C ASN A 131 -0.82 -15.08 -8.55
N MET A 132 -0.18 -16.18 -8.92
CA MET A 132 -0.67 -17.07 -9.99
C MET A 132 -1.70 -18.07 -9.52
N THR A 133 -1.62 -18.51 -8.27
CA THR A 133 -2.53 -19.47 -7.65
C THR A 133 -2.82 -19.04 -6.22
N GLN A 134 -3.87 -19.59 -5.60
CA GLN A 134 -4.20 -19.31 -4.21
C GLN A 134 -3.09 -19.73 -3.22
N GLY A 135 -2.21 -20.66 -3.61
CA GLY A 135 -1.04 -21.07 -2.83
C GLY A 135 0.22 -20.26 -3.14
N ASP A 136 0.20 -19.41 -4.16
CA ASP A 136 1.28 -18.50 -4.49
C ASP A 136 1.20 -17.28 -3.59
N SER A 137 2.30 -16.98 -2.92
CA SER A 137 2.32 -16.00 -1.85
C SER A 137 2.78 -14.64 -2.33
N CYS A 138 2.67 -14.26 -3.60
CA CYS A 138 3.19 -12.97 -4.10
C CYS A 138 2.44 -11.72 -3.67
N GLY A 139 1.27 -11.84 -3.03
CA GLY A 139 0.50 -10.70 -2.55
C GLY A 139 -0.41 -10.09 -3.61
N GLU A 140 -0.94 -8.92 -3.26
CA GLU A 140 -1.91 -8.11 -3.99
C GLU A 140 -1.45 -6.65 -3.86
N ILE A 141 -1.55 -5.84 -4.91
CA ILE A 141 -1.30 -4.40 -4.81
C ILE A 141 -2.52 -3.76 -4.15
N ASP A 142 -2.32 -2.99 -3.08
CA ASP A 142 -3.45 -2.42 -2.34
C ASP A 142 -4.32 -1.51 -3.21
N LEU A 143 -3.70 -0.56 -3.92
CA LEU A 143 -4.38 0.30 -4.89
C LEU A 143 -3.52 0.51 -6.13
N THR A 144 -4.19 0.59 -7.28
CA THR A 144 -3.60 1.13 -8.50
C THR A 144 -4.34 2.40 -8.90
N SER A 145 -3.58 3.45 -9.15
CA SER A 145 -4.13 4.76 -9.47
C SER A 145 -3.41 5.46 -10.61
N TYR A 146 -4.03 6.49 -11.14
CA TYR A 146 -3.43 7.38 -12.12
C TYR A 146 -3.34 8.79 -11.56
N ASN A 147 -2.11 9.21 -11.29
CA ASN A 147 -1.75 10.57 -10.90
C ASN A 147 -1.69 11.45 -12.16
N ASP A 148 -2.75 12.23 -12.36
CA ASP A 148 -2.91 13.09 -13.53
C ASP A 148 -2.05 14.35 -13.51
N LYS A 149 -1.57 14.76 -12.33
CA LYS A 149 -0.64 15.88 -12.18
C LYS A 149 0.72 15.58 -12.81
N ASP A 150 1.25 14.37 -12.54
CA ASP A 150 2.56 13.95 -13.05
C ASP A 150 2.44 12.99 -14.25
N ASN A 151 1.21 12.59 -14.62
CA ASN A 151 0.92 11.61 -15.68
C ASN A 151 1.62 10.26 -15.42
N LEU A 152 1.46 9.73 -14.20
CA LEU A 152 2.07 8.48 -13.74
C LEU A 152 1.01 7.47 -13.29
N ILE A 153 1.28 6.19 -13.53
CA ILE A 153 0.55 5.10 -12.88
C ILE A 153 1.19 4.80 -11.54
N SER A 154 0.40 4.82 -10.47
CA SER A 154 0.87 4.60 -9.12
C SER A 154 0.65 3.14 -8.71
N VAL A 155 1.71 2.49 -8.22
CA VAL A 155 1.62 1.28 -7.39
C VAL A 155 1.59 1.76 -5.95
N VAL A 156 0.43 1.64 -5.30
CA VAL A 156 0.20 2.18 -3.96
C VAL A 156 0.25 1.04 -2.95
N GLU A 157 1.12 1.21 -1.97
CA GLU A 157 1.17 0.41 -0.74
C GLU A 157 0.51 1.23 0.38
N LEU A 158 -0.66 0.78 0.83
CA LEU A 158 -1.46 1.46 1.86
C LEU A 158 -1.10 0.89 3.23
N LYS A 159 -0.87 1.77 4.20
CA LYS A 159 -0.59 1.39 5.59
C LYS A 159 -1.56 2.09 6.54
N TYR A 160 -2.54 1.34 7.01
CA TYR A 160 -3.49 1.82 7.99
C TYR A 160 -3.87 0.76 9.02
N THR A 161 -3.73 1.11 10.29
CA THR A 161 -4.41 0.40 11.38
C THR A 161 -5.06 1.42 12.31
N PRO A 162 -6.18 1.08 12.98
CA PRO A 162 -6.81 1.97 13.96
C PRO A 162 -5.94 2.32 15.18
N THR A 163 -4.78 1.69 15.32
CA THR A 163 -3.83 1.90 16.43
C THR A 163 -2.49 2.46 15.95
N GLY A 164 -2.42 2.92 14.71
CA GLY A 164 -1.17 3.24 14.01
C GLY A 164 -0.45 1.99 13.51
N SER A 165 0.01 2.02 12.25
CA SER A 165 0.86 0.95 11.72
C SER A 165 2.26 1.01 12.36
N ASN A 166 2.81 -0.17 12.67
CA ASN A 166 4.16 -0.33 13.23
C ASN A 166 5.17 -0.76 12.16
N GLU A 167 4.79 -0.80 10.89
CA GLU A 167 5.70 -1.23 9.83
C GLU A 167 6.71 -0.13 9.46
N THR A 168 7.93 -0.54 9.12
CA THR A 168 8.99 0.41 8.72
C THR A 168 8.76 0.92 7.30
N LEU A 169 9.29 2.10 6.98
CA LEU A 169 9.32 2.57 5.59
C LEU A 169 10.16 1.64 4.71
N LEU A 170 11.27 1.10 5.24
CA LEU A 170 12.11 0.15 4.51
C LEU A 170 11.30 -1.03 3.98
N ARG A 171 10.47 -1.64 4.83
CA ARG A 171 9.61 -2.75 4.42
C ARG A 171 8.61 -2.31 3.33
N CYS A 172 7.93 -1.18 3.52
CA CYS A 172 6.93 -0.68 2.58
C CYS A 172 7.54 -0.35 1.20
N ILE A 173 8.74 0.22 1.17
CA ILE A 173 9.49 0.51 -0.08
C ILE A 173 9.84 -0.79 -0.80
N LEU A 174 10.34 -1.79 -0.08
CA LEU A 174 10.69 -3.09 -0.67
C LEU A 174 9.46 -3.86 -1.15
N GLU A 175 8.35 -3.80 -0.43
CA GLU A 175 7.07 -4.41 -0.80
C GLU A 175 6.53 -3.78 -2.10
N SER A 176 6.34 -2.46 -2.13
CA SER A 176 5.89 -1.74 -3.34
C SER A 176 6.82 -1.93 -4.55
N TYR A 177 8.14 -1.92 -4.35
CA TYR A 177 9.09 -2.17 -5.44
C TYR A 177 9.01 -3.61 -5.96
N THR A 178 8.85 -4.59 -5.07
CA THR A 178 8.62 -5.99 -5.45
C THR A 178 7.34 -6.12 -6.28
N TYR A 179 6.27 -5.46 -5.86
CA TYR A 179 5.00 -5.45 -6.58
C TYR A 179 5.09 -4.80 -7.95
N TYR A 180 5.77 -3.65 -8.05
CA TYR A 180 6.08 -3.00 -9.33
C TYR A 180 6.75 -3.96 -10.32
N ARG A 181 7.69 -4.79 -9.85
CA ARG A 181 8.41 -5.77 -10.67
C ARG A 181 7.58 -7.01 -11.05
N LEU A 182 6.66 -7.42 -10.18
CA LEU A 182 5.75 -8.56 -10.42
C LEU A 182 4.55 -8.19 -11.30
N PHE A 183 4.32 -6.90 -11.55
CA PHE A 183 3.17 -6.39 -12.26
C PHE A 183 3.38 -6.39 -13.79
N GLU A 184 2.45 -6.98 -14.54
CA GLU A 184 2.47 -6.99 -16.01
C GLU A 184 1.85 -5.70 -16.55
N TRP A 185 2.69 -4.67 -16.70
CA TRP A 185 2.34 -3.32 -17.13
C TRP A 185 1.54 -3.27 -18.45
N LYS A 186 1.78 -4.20 -19.39
CA LYS A 186 1.05 -4.24 -20.67
C LYS A 186 -0.45 -4.48 -20.49
N GLN A 187 -0.88 -5.05 -19.37
CA GLN A 187 -2.28 -5.32 -19.11
C GLN A 187 -3.11 -4.05 -18.85
N ILE A 188 -2.50 -2.93 -18.43
CA ILE A 188 -3.21 -1.65 -18.33
C ILE A 188 -3.85 -1.27 -19.67
N TYR A 189 -3.16 -1.55 -20.78
CA TYR A 189 -3.67 -1.29 -22.13
C TYR A 189 -4.62 -2.37 -22.62
N ASN A 190 -4.28 -3.64 -22.40
CA ASN A 190 -4.93 -4.76 -23.08
C ASN A 190 -6.17 -5.30 -22.34
N SER A 191 -6.39 -4.91 -21.08
CA SER A 191 -7.56 -5.33 -20.28
C SER A 191 -8.82 -4.55 -20.66
N GLY A 192 -9.35 -4.81 -21.87
CA GLY A 192 -10.51 -4.10 -22.43
C GLY A 192 -11.84 -4.39 -21.73
N THR A 193 -11.92 -5.41 -20.87
CA THR A 193 -13.13 -5.77 -20.11
C THR A 193 -13.18 -5.13 -18.72
N HIS A 194 -12.06 -4.58 -18.23
CA HIS A 194 -12.00 -4.02 -16.88
C HIS A 194 -12.60 -2.60 -16.85
N ILE A 195 -13.64 -2.42 -16.04
CA ILE A 195 -14.44 -1.18 -16.04
C ILE A 195 -13.58 0.02 -15.61
N GLY A 196 -12.82 -0.09 -14.52
CA GLY A 196 -11.97 1.01 -14.05
C GLY A 196 -10.91 1.46 -15.06
N LEU A 197 -10.37 0.53 -15.86
CA LEU A 197 -9.41 0.87 -16.92
C LEU A 197 -10.08 1.50 -18.14
N ASN A 198 -11.31 1.10 -18.46
CA ASN A 198 -12.09 1.73 -19.51
C ASN A 198 -12.48 3.17 -19.14
N GLU A 199 -12.89 3.39 -17.89
CA GLU A 199 -13.14 4.73 -17.34
C GLU A 199 -11.86 5.60 -17.35
N LEU A 200 -10.72 5.03 -16.93
CA LEU A 200 -9.43 5.71 -17.01
C LEU A 200 -9.13 6.17 -18.45
N LYS A 201 -9.26 5.28 -19.43
CA LYS A 201 -9.03 5.58 -20.86
C LYS A 201 -10.01 6.60 -21.41
N HIS A 202 -11.25 6.59 -20.93
CA HIS A 202 -12.25 7.58 -21.30
C HIS A 202 -11.91 8.97 -20.75
N LYS A 203 -11.52 9.05 -19.47
CA LYS A 203 -11.18 10.30 -18.79
C LYS A 203 -9.85 10.88 -19.28
N TYR A 204 -8.90 10.02 -19.64
CA TYR A 204 -7.55 10.39 -20.08
C TYR A 204 -7.23 9.77 -21.45
N PRO A 205 -7.81 10.31 -22.54
CA PRO A 205 -7.70 9.72 -23.87
C PRO A 205 -6.26 9.73 -24.41
N ASP A 206 -5.38 10.61 -23.94
CA ASP A 206 -3.96 10.60 -24.33
C ASP A 206 -3.23 9.34 -23.84
N LEU A 207 -3.69 8.77 -22.72
CA LEU A 207 -3.24 7.48 -22.19
C LEU A 207 -3.75 6.33 -23.07
N ALA A 208 -4.92 6.49 -23.70
CA ALA A 208 -5.49 5.52 -24.63
C ALA A 208 -4.91 5.63 -26.07
N GLN A 209 -4.54 6.84 -26.51
CA GLN A 209 -4.07 7.13 -27.86
C GLN A 209 -2.58 6.85 -28.05
N LYS A 210 -1.78 6.93 -26.99
CA LYS A 210 -0.40 6.42 -27.00
C LYS A 210 -0.47 4.90 -26.85
N HIS A 211 -0.69 4.20 -27.96
CA HIS A 211 -0.49 2.75 -28.15
C HIS A 211 0.99 2.34 -28.00
N ASP A 212 1.71 3.01 -27.11
CA ASP A 212 3.13 2.83 -26.91
C ASP A 212 3.31 2.29 -25.50
N GLU A 213 3.33 0.96 -25.39
CA GLU A 213 3.62 0.24 -24.15
C GLU A 213 4.91 0.74 -23.47
N TYR A 214 5.80 1.38 -24.24
CA TYR A 214 7.07 1.97 -23.81
C TYR A 214 6.96 3.39 -23.22
N LYS A 215 5.76 3.95 -23.11
CA LYS A 215 5.54 5.30 -22.54
C LYS A 215 4.88 5.33 -21.17
N LEU A 216 4.44 4.19 -20.62
CA LEU A 216 3.97 4.18 -19.24
C LEU A 216 5.12 4.55 -18.33
N GLN A 217 4.86 5.55 -17.52
CA GLN A 217 5.74 5.94 -16.44
C GLN A 217 4.98 5.69 -15.15
N ALA A 218 5.73 5.21 -14.16
CA ALA A 218 5.18 4.76 -12.91
C ALA A 218 5.72 5.58 -11.74
N GLU A 219 5.03 5.46 -10.63
CA GLU A 219 5.51 5.85 -9.32
C GLU A 219 5.19 4.78 -8.28
N LEU A 220 6.03 4.68 -7.25
CA LEU A 220 5.68 3.97 -6.03
C LEU A 220 5.10 4.98 -5.05
N VAL A 221 3.97 4.64 -4.43
CA VAL A 221 3.34 5.48 -3.41
C VAL A 221 3.22 4.68 -2.13
N ILE A 222 3.86 5.16 -1.08
CA ILE A 222 3.73 4.60 0.27
C ILE A 222 2.74 5.54 0.97
N LEU A 223 1.50 5.09 1.10
CA LEU A 223 0.36 5.86 1.60
C LEU A 223 0.06 5.44 3.04
N PHE A 224 0.11 6.36 4.00
CA PHE A 224 -0.05 6.04 5.41
C PHE A 224 -0.87 7.08 6.16
N ASP A 225 -1.34 6.69 7.34
CA ASP A 225 -1.92 7.62 8.31
C ASP A 225 -0.84 8.40 9.06
N GLU A 226 -1.13 9.62 9.47
CA GLU A 226 -0.27 10.41 10.36
C GLU A 226 -0.35 9.83 11.77
N ALA A 227 -1.56 9.74 12.32
CA ALA A 227 -1.80 9.26 13.66
C ALA A 227 -3.23 8.76 13.83
N SER A 228 -3.38 7.69 14.61
CA SER A 228 -4.68 7.30 15.14
C SER A 228 -4.89 7.98 16.49
N CYS A 229 -5.82 8.94 16.55
CA CYS A 229 -6.07 9.82 17.71
C CYS A 229 -7.22 9.33 18.59
N THR A 230 -7.11 9.57 19.90
CA THR A 230 -8.24 9.40 20.84
C THR A 230 -9.36 10.40 20.55
N GLU A 231 -10.53 10.21 21.16
CA GLU A 231 -11.62 11.20 21.12
C GLU A 231 -11.15 12.57 21.63
N ALA A 232 -10.46 12.58 22.77
CA ALA A 232 -9.97 13.80 23.42
C ALA A 232 -8.93 14.55 22.58
N ASP A 233 -8.21 13.84 21.71
CA ASP A 233 -7.18 14.40 20.83
C ASP A 233 -7.73 14.74 19.42
N GLY A 234 -9.05 14.82 19.26
CA GLY A 234 -9.68 15.21 17.99
C GLY A 234 -9.85 14.07 16.97
N GLY A 235 -9.86 12.81 17.44
CA GLY A 235 -9.98 11.64 16.58
C GLY A 235 -11.28 11.55 15.76
N GLU A 236 -12.32 12.30 16.12
CA GLU A 236 -13.55 12.41 15.31
C GLU A 236 -13.25 13.00 13.93
N ASP A 237 -12.45 14.06 13.90
CA ASP A 237 -12.09 14.74 12.67
C ASP A 237 -10.87 14.08 12.00
N SER A 238 -9.86 13.71 12.78
CA SER A 238 -8.55 13.35 12.23
C SER A 238 -8.41 11.89 11.78
N ASN A 239 -9.16 10.95 12.38
CA ASN A 239 -8.97 9.52 12.06
C ASN A 239 -9.53 9.18 10.68
N LEU A 240 -8.77 8.40 9.91
CA LEU A 240 -9.15 7.98 8.55
C LEU A 240 -10.46 7.20 8.49
N MET A 241 -10.74 6.41 9.54
CA MET A 241 -12.02 5.76 9.71
C MET A 241 -12.45 5.85 11.17
N LEU A 242 -13.73 6.13 11.42
CA LEU A 242 -14.32 5.82 12.73
C LEU A 242 -14.22 4.30 12.89
N ARG A 243 -13.85 3.80 14.07
CA ARG A 243 -13.71 2.35 14.29
C ARG A 243 -15.07 1.68 14.11
N ILE A 244 -15.30 1.11 12.93
CA ILE A 244 -16.49 0.35 12.65
C ILE A 244 -16.28 -1.03 13.30
N ASN A 245 -16.94 -1.25 14.43
CA ASN A 245 -16.93 -2.52 15.13
C ASN A 245 -18.18 -3.33 14.78
N SER A 246 -18.06 -4.64 14.86
CA SER A 246 -19.18 -5.55 14.85
C SER A 246 -19.99 -5.46 16.15
N LYS A 247 -21.25 -5.94 16.17
CA LYS A 247 -22.00 -6.16 17.44
C LYS A 247 -21.29 -7.11 18.43
N LYS A 248 -20.36 -7.95 17.98
CA LYS A 248 -19.62 -8.91 18.84
C LYS A 248 -18.38 -8.31 19.53
N ASP A 249 -17.78 -7.27 18.97
CA ASP A 249 -16.66 -6.53 19.62
C ASP A 249 -17.13 -5.73 20.84
N ALA A 250 -18.45 -5.64 21.05
CA ALA A 250 -19.02 -4.99 22.22
C ALA A 250 -18.95 -5.86 23.48
N GLU A 251 -18.81 -7.19 23.35
CA GLU A 251 -18.94 -8.13 24.47
C GLU A 251 -17.71 -9.02 24.74
N ALA A 252 -16.73 -9.14 23.83
CA ALA A 252 -15.55 -9.98 24.06
C ALA A 252 -14.24 -9.28 23.64
N ASP A 253 -13.40 -8.98 24.63
CA ASP A 253 -11.99 -8.60 24.48
C ASP A 253 -11.14 -9.89 24.40
N ASP A 254 -11.32 -10.70 23.35
CA ASP A 254 -10.58 -11.97 23.17
C ASP A 254 -9.91 -12.14 21.80
N GLY A 255 -9.79 -11.05 21.03
CA GLY A 255 -8.77 -10.94 19.98
C GLY A 255 -8.90 -11.92 18.82
N LYS A 256 -10.11 -12.33 18.42
CA LYS A 256 -10.31 -13.08 17.18
C LYS A 256 -11.41 -12.49 16.28
N ASN A 257 -10.93 -11.82 15.23
CA ASN A 257 -11.51 -11.59 13.92
C ASN A 257 -13.04 -11.34 13.86
N SER A 258 -13.46 -10.07 13.73
CA SER A 258 -14.87 -9.71 13.64
C SER A 258 -15.22 -8.71 12.52
N MET A 259 -16.40 -8.94 11.93
CA MET A 259 -17.00 -8.38 10.72
C MET A 259 -17.58 -6.98 10.93
N LEU A 260 -17.21 -6.01 10.08
CA LEU A 260 -17.67 -4.61 10.08
C LEU A 260 -19.21 -4.51 10.25
N CYS A 261 -19.75 -3.86 11.31
CA CYS A 261 -21.18 -3.48 11.33
C CYS A 261 -21.34 -2.03 10.89
N ILE A 262 -21.71 -1.82 9.62
CA ILE A 262 -22.02 -0.49 9.03
C ILE A 262 -23.52 -0.12 9.25
N ASP A 263 -24.23 -0.80 10.15
CA ASP A 263 -25.63 -0.48 10.46
C ASP A 263 -25.71 0.78 11.34
N SER A 264 -26.56 1.73 10.93
CA SER A 264 -27.04 2.89 11.68
C SER A 264 -27.29 2.64 13.18
N ASN A 265 -27.78 1.45 13.56
CA ASN A 265 -28.03 1.10 14.97
C ASN A 265 -26.76 0.82 15.80
N CYS A 266 -25.59 0.74 15.17
CA CYS A 266 -24.28 0.51 15.80
C CYS A 266 -23.39 1.76 15.79
N VAL A 267 -23.84 2.83 15.12
CA VAL A 267 -23.14 4.11 14.95
C VAL A 267 -22.97 4.85 16.27
N ASP A 268 -23.90 4.67 17.22
CA ASP A 268 -23.89 5.33 18.54
C ASP A 268 -22.73 4.91 19.46
N LYS A 269 -21.79 4.08 18.97
CA LYS A 269 -20.56 3.70 19.70
C LYS A 269 -19.33 3.79 18.81
N ALA A 270 -19.10 4.92 18.13
CA ALA A 270 -17.79 5.22 17.55
C ALA A 270 -16.70 4.97 18.62
N ARG A 271 -15.82 3.98 18.40
CA ARG A 271 -14.81 3.58 19.40
C ARG A 271 -13.42 4.07 19.00
N TYR A 272 -12.92 5.10 19.68
CA TYR A 272 -11.57 5.61 19.48
C TYR A 272 -10.49 4.63 20.01
N PRO A 273 -9.23 4.72 19.55
CA PRO A 273 -8.13 4.02 20.20
C PRO A 273 -8.00 4.47 21.66
N SER A 274 -7.44 3.59 22.51
CA SER A 274 -7.23 3.90 23.92
C SER A 274 -6.13 4.94 24.18
N LYS A 275 -5.28 5.19 23.17
CA LYS A 275 -4.24 6.20 23.18
C LYS A 275 -3.97 6.69 21.76
N THR A 276 -3.50 7.93 21.66
CA THR A 276 -3.04 8.48 20.38
C THR A 276 -1.72 7.82 19.98
N ALA A 277 -1.63 7.41 18.72
CA ALA A 277 -0.49 6.69 18.19
C ALA A 277 -0.13 7.22 16.80
N VAL A 278 1.02 7.91 16.72
CA VAL A 278 1.64 8.31 15.45
C VAL A 278 2.17 7.06 14.74
N SER A 279 1.86 6.90 13.45
CA SER A 279 2.31 5.75 12.67
C SER A 279 3.84 5.69 12.60
N GLN A 280 4.39 4.49 12.48
CA GLN A 280 5.83 4.32 12.34
C GLN A 280 6.30 4.99 11.03
N GLN A 281 5.60 4.78 9.92
CA GLN A 281 5.90 5.35 8.61
C GLN A 281 5.98 6.87 8.64
N TYR A 282 5.02 7.54 9.31
CA TYR A 282 5.05 9.00 9.44
C TYR A 282 6.30 9.47 10.20
N LYS A 283 6.65 8.84 11.32
CA LYS A 283 7.89 9.18 12.07
C LYS A 283 9.14 9.01 11.22
N GLU A 284 9.25 7.89 10.50
CA GLU A 284 10.42 7.62 9.67
C GLU A 284 10.50 8.58 8.47
N CYS A 285 9.34 8.95 7.89
CA CYS A 285 9.25 9.91 6.79
C CYS A 285 9.67 11.31 7.25
N GLU A 286 9.27 11.72 8.44
CA GLU A 286 9.66 12.97 9.06
C GLU A 286 11.18 13.03 9.30
N GLU A 287 11.77 11.94 9.79
CA GLU A 287 13.23 11.82 9.92
C GLU A 287 13.91 11.89 8.55
N LEU A 288 13.36 11.21 7.54
CA LEU A 288 13.87 11.21 6.17
C LEU A 288 13.81 12.60 5.54
N LEU A 289 12.77 13.38 5.82
CA LEU A 289 12.56 14.73 5.30
C LEU A 289 13.43 15.78 6.02
N LYS A 290 13.53 15.70 7.35
CA LYS A 290 14.03 16.80 8.20
C LYS A 290 15.43 16.56 8.75
N THR A 291 15.99 15.37 8.62
CA THR A 291 17.28 15.00 9.23
C THR A 291 18.16 14.20 8.25
N ASP A 292 19.42 13.99 8.63
CA ASP A 292 20.39 13.14 7.94
C ASP A 292 20.40 11.69 8.49
N LYS A 293 19.48 11.34 9.39
CA LYS A 293 19.43 10.02 10.05
C LYS A 293 19.04 8.87 9.11
N ARG A 294 18.47 9.17 7.95
CA ARG A 294 17.86 8.22 7.01
C ARG A 294 18.52 8.26 5.63
N ASN A 295 19.81 8.58 5.57
CA ASN A 295 20.56 8.76 4.33
C ASN A 295 20.70 7.46 3.53
N SER A 296 20.87 6.32 4.20
CA SER A 296 20.96 5.02 3.54
C SER A 296 19.60 4.63 2.94
N LEU A 297 18.51 4.84 3.67
CA LEU A 297 17.16 4.62 3.14
C LEU A 297 16.85 5.53 1.94
N ARG A 298 17.28 6.81 1.98
CA ARG A 298 17.19 7.73 0.84
C ARG A 298 17.98 7.21 -0.37
N THR A 299 19.22 6.80 -0.14
CA THR A 299 20.11 6.27 -1.18
C THR A 299 19.54 4.99 -1.79
N LEU A 300 18.88 4.15 -1.00
CA LEU A 300 18.19 2.96 -1.49
C LEU A 300 17.05 3.33 -2.44
N CYS A 301 16.26 4.36 -2.11
CA CYS A 301 15.22 4.87 -3.01
C CYS A 301 15.81 5.39 -4.33
N GLU A 302 16.90 6.15 -4.26
CA GLU A 302 17.62 6.62 -5.44
C GLU A 302 18.17 5.47 -6.29
N ALA A 303 18.73 4.44 -5.67
CA ALA A 303 19.21 3.25 -6.36
C ALA A 303 18.06 2.48 -7.03
N ILE A 304 16.89 2.36 -6.39
CA ILE A 304 15.69 1.78 -7.01
C ILE A 304 15.32 2.56 -8.28
N LEU A 305 15.24 3.88 -8.19
CA LEU A 305 14.88 4.75 -9.32
C LEU A 305 15.90 4.70 -10.46
N GLU A 306 17.19 4.65 -10.16
CA GLU A 306 18.25 4.58 -11.18
C GLU A 306 18.21 3.26 -11.99
N GLN A 307 17.68 2.19 -11.39
CA GLN A 307 17.58 0.89 -12.03
C GLN A 307 16.38 0.73 -12.97
N GLU A 308 15.34 1.53 -12.75
CA GLU A 308 14.02 1.39 -13.36
C GLU A 308 13.68 2.65 -14.18
N PRO A 309 14.00 2.69 -15.48
CA PRO A 309 13.85 3.91 -16.28
C PRO A 309 12.39 4.37 -16.38
N GLU A 310 11.40 3.48 -16.24
CA GLU A 310 9.98 3.80 -16.24
C GLU A 310 9.49 4.31 -14.88
N LEU A 311 10.21 4.05 -13.79
CA LEU A 311 9.84 4.50 -12.45
C LEU A 311 10.40 5.90 -12.16
N LYS A 312 9.51 6.90 -12.09
CA LYS A 312 9.92 8.31 -12.06
C LYS A 312 10.06 8.89 -10.66
N GLN A 313 9.33 8.34 -9.70
CA GLN A 313 9.42 8.78 -8.31
C GLN A 313 8.94 7.72 -7.32
N ILE A 314 9.41 7.88 -6.08
CA ILE A 314 8.86 7.23 -4.89
C ILE A 314 8.30 8.34 -4.01
N ARG A 315 6.99 8.28 -3.72
CA ARG A 315 6.28 9.27 -2.93
C ARG A 315 5.85 8.69 -1.58
N PHE A 316 6.04 9.51 -0.56
CA PHE A 316 5.59 9.26 0.81
C PHE A 316 4.43 10.19 1.10
N VAL A 317 3.26 9.61 1.31
CA VAL A 317 1.99 10.32 1.24
C VAL A 317 1.18 10.06 2.50
N VAL A 318 0.68 11.12 3.11
CA VAL A 318 -0.26 11.04 4.22
C VAL A 318 -1.67 11.11 3.68
N LEU A 319 -2.49 10.12 4.05
CA LEU A 319 -3.92 10.20 3.82
C LEU A 319 -4.56 11.08 4.90
N ARG A 320 -5.54 11.88 4.52
CA ARG A 320 -6.39 12.65 5.43
C ARG A 320 -7.85 12.39 5.10
N ALA A 321 -8.69 12.43 6.13
CA ALA A 321 -10.13 12.38 5.99
C ALA A 321 -10.73 13.74 6.37
N ASP A 322 -11.73 14.19 5.61
CA ASP A 322 -12.60 15.31 5.95
C ASP A 322 -14.02 14.82 6.14
N THR A 323 -14.69 15.32 7.17
CA THR A 323 -16.14 15.12 7.34
C THR A 323 -16.87 15.90 6.26
N VAL A 324 -17.78 15.24 5.53
CA VAL A 324 -18.54 15.88 4.44
C VAL A 324 -20.04 15.80 4.69
N SER A 325 -20.76 16.86 4.29
CA SER A 325 -22.21 16.96 4.43
C SER A 325 -23.00 16.20 3.35
N LYS A 326 -22.32 15.72 2.31
CA LYS A 326 -22.86 14.87 1.26
C LYS A 326 -21.89 13.73 1.01
N ALA A 327 -22.35 12.49 1.16
CA ALA A 327 -21.52 11.32 0.96
C ALA A 327 -20.96 11.27 -0.48
N PRO A 328 -19.68 10.92 -0.67
CA PRO A 328 -19.17 10.43 -1.95
C PRO A 328 -19.90 9.15 -2.39
N TYR A 329 -20.49 8.44 -1.42
CA TYR A 329 -21.00 7.07 -1.53
C TYR A 329 -22.54 6.98 -1.61
N GLN A 330 -23.26 8.10 -1.52
CA GLN A 330 -24.73 8.14 -1.29
C GLN A 330 -25.56 7.47 -2.39
N ASN A 331 -24.99 7.34 -3.59
CA ASN A 331 -25.63 6.68 -4.74
C ASN A 331 -24.94 5.36 -5.13
N LYS A 332 -24.00 4.88 -4.31
CA LYS A 332 -23.23 3.66 -4.57
C LYS A 332 -23.51 2.57 -3.52
N MET A 333 -23.73 2.95 -2.25
CA MET A 333 -23.91 2.00 -1.15
C MET A 333 -25.30 2.05 -0.51
N VAL A 334 -26.05 0.95 -0.55
CA VAL A 334 -27.35 0.79 0.11
C VAL A 334 -27.15 0.61 1.62
N ASN A 335 -27.92 1.31 2.47
CA ASN A 335 -27.85 1.32 3.95
C ASN A 335 -26.58 1.94 4.57
N TRP A 336 -25.87 2.80 3.81
CA TRP A 336 -24.73 3.55 4.34
C TRP A 336 -25.21 4.65 5.31
N SER A 337 -24.55 4.78 6.46
CA SER A 337 -24.88 5.84 7.41
C SER A 337 -24.19 7.16 7.02
N PRO A 338 -24.93 8.26 6.84
CA PRO A 338 -24.33 9.56 6.50
C PRO A 338 -23.36 10.10 7.56
N THR A 339 -23.40 9.60 8.81
CA THR A 339 -22.45 10.00 9.86
C THR A 339 -21.06 9.39 9.66
N LEU A 340 -20.92 8.43 8.75
CA LEU A 340 -19.65 7.84 8.33
C LEU A 340 -19.10 8.50 7.05
N ASP A 341 -19.75 9.56 6.56
CA ASP A 341 -19.35 10.26 5.34
C ASP A 341 -18.02 10.97 5.53
N ARG A 342 -16.96 10.30 5.07
CA ARG A 342 -15.62 10.83 4.95
C ARG A 342 -15.28 11.03 3.49
N SER A 343 -14.65 12.14 3.17
CA SER A 343 -13.92 12.33 1.92
C SER A 343 -12.44 12.26 2.19
N TYR A 344 -11.72 11.56 1.33
CA TYR A 344 -10.29 11.36 1.45
C TYR A 344 -9.52 12.27 0.51
N ARG A 345 -8.42 12.83 1.03
CA ARG A 345 -7.39 13.50 0.24
C ARG A 345 -6.02 13.00 0.68
N ALA A 346 -5.06 13.11 -0.20
CA ALA A 346 -3.71 12.65 -0.01
C ALA A 346 -2.75 13.83 -0.10
N GLU A 347 -1.83 13.93 0.86
CA GLU A 347 -0.82 14.98 0.92
C GLU A 347 0.57 14.37 0.80
N THR A 348 1.36 14.83 -0.18
CA THR A 348 2.74 14.35 -0.34
C THR A 348 3.65 15.06 0.64
N LEU A 349 4.22 14.32 1.58
CA LEU A 349 5.23 14.84 2.49
C LEU A 349 6.61 14.92 1.82
N LEU A 350 6.93 13.89 1.04
CA LEU A 350 8.21 13.77 0.36
C LEU A 350 8.03 13.02 -0.97
N ALA A 351 8.66 13.53 -2.02
CA ALA A 351 8.87 12.81 -3.27
C ALA A 351 10.39 12.70 -3.51
N ILE A 352 10.86 11.48 -3.75
CA ILE A 352 12.21 11.24 -4.26
C ILE A 352 12.05 10.94 -5.74
N SER A 353 12.58 11.81 -6.60
CA SER A 353 12.44 11.70 -8.05
C SER A 353 13.71 11.14 -8.69
N SER A 354 13.53 10.41 -9.79
CA SER A 354 14.63 9.96 -10.65
C SER A 354 15.47 11.16 -11.13
N LYS A 355 16.78 10.97 -11.20
CA LYS A 355 17.69 11.95 -11.83
C LYS A 355 17.52 11.75 -13.34
N GLY A 356 16.93 12.73 -14.00
CA GLY A 356 16.38 12.64 -15.37
C GLY A 356 17.37 12.30 -16.47
#